data_AF-A0A930V2P9-F1
#
_entry.id   AF-A0A930V2P9-F1
#
_cell.length_a   1.000
_cell.length_b   1.000
_cell.length_c   1.000
_cell.angle_alpha   90.00
_cell.angle_beta   90.00
_cell.angle_gamma   90.00
#
_symmetry.space_group_name_H-M   'P 1'
#
loop_
_entity.id
_entity.type
_entity.pdbx_description
1 polymer ?
#
loop_
_entity_poly.entity_id
_entity_poly.type
_entity_poly.pdbx_seq_one_letter_code
_entity_poly.pdbx_strand_id
1 'polypeptide(L)'
;MGSISYDGLVVVVDDRTLTHLQIVIVNKLRRGEAFLMSWKDSVEAGSGRSAIWMHPQVLIYFKFDGSRVPVINETWLRELADSAESSRGLVVTTEAGDVPSLAPRKYSQPRGTVIAPTDGGGRDRTTATRVRASAELSS
;
A
#
# COMPACT_ATOMS: atom_id res chain seq x y z
N MET A 1 -12.03 5.39 -9.34
CA MET A 1 -11.94 4.45 -8.21
C MET A 1 -10.54 4.57 -7.67
N GLY A 2 -10.34 4.89 -6.40
CA GLY A 2 -9.01 4.97 -5.81
C GLY A 2 -8.62 3.70 -5.07
N SER A 3 -7.43 3.70 -4.50
CA SER A 3 -7.00 2.69 -3.54
C SER A 3 -6.11 3.25 -2.44
N ILE A 4 -6.22 2.64 -1.27
CA ILE A 4 -5.27 2.82 -0.17
C ILE A 4 -4.44 1.54 -0.06
N SER A 5 -3.11 1.70 -0.02
CA SER A 5 -2.17 0.61 0.21
C SER A 5 -1.48 0.79 1.56
N TYR A 6 -1.52 -0.26 2.37
CA TYR A 6 -0.98 -0.28 3.72
C TYR A 6 -0.36 -1.65 4.02
N ASP A 7 0.95 -1.70 4.27
CA ASP A 7 1.68 -2.93 4.64
C ASP A 7 1.34 -4.17 3.77
N GLY A 8 1.34 -3.98 2.44
CA GLY A 8 1.00 -5.06 1.50
C GLY A 8 -0.48 -5.43 1.43
N LEU A 9 -1.36 -4.67 2.07
CA LEU A 9 -2.80 -4.70 1.82
C LEU A 9 -3.18 -3.57 0.87
N VAL A 10 -4.02 -3.85 -0.13
CA VAL A 10 -4.64 -2.85 -0.99
C VAL A 10 -6.15 -2.89 -0.80
N VAL A 11 -6.75 -1.76 -0.50
CA VAL A 11 -8.21 -1.60 -0.38
C VAL A 11 -8.67 -0.64 -1.46
N VAL A 12 -9.58 -1.09 -2.32
CA VAL A 12 -10.16 -0.29 -3.41
C VAL A 12 -11.41 0.41 -2.91
N VAL A 13 -11.53 1.71 -3.17
CA VAL A 13 -12.56 2.60 -2.61
C VAL A 13 -12.81 3.77 -3.58
N ASP A 14 -14.02 4.32 -3.62
CA ASP A 14 -14.33 5.48 -4.48
C ASP A 14 -13.43 6.68 -4.16
N ASP A 15 -13.02 7.45 -5.19
CA ASP A 15 -12.08 8.58 -5.01
C ASP A 15 -12.62 9.63 -4.03
N ARG A 16 -13.94 9.83 -4.01
CA ARG A 16 -14.61 10.73 -3.06
C ARG A 16 -14.43 10.26 -1.62
N THR A 17 -14.72 9.00 -1.34
CA THR A 17 -14.51 8.39 -0.03
C THR A 17 -13.04 8.36 0.35
N LEU A 18 -12.16 7.99 -0.59
CA LEU A 18 -10.71 7.99 -0.38
C LEU A 18 -10.18 9.37 0.01
N THR A 19 -10.71 10.45 -0.58
CA THR A 19 -10.30 11.82 -0.25
C THR A 19 -10.65 12.17 1.19
N HIS A 20 -11.84 11.82 1.65
CA HIS A 20 -12.26 12.08 3.03
C HIS A 20 -11.47 11.22 4.03
N LEU A 21 -11.26 9.94 3.70
CA LEU A 21 -10.41 9.04 4.47
C LEU A 21 -8.99 9.58 4.56
N GLN A 22 -8.38 10.02 3.45
CA GLN A 22 -7.03 10.58 3.44
C GLN A 22 -6.89 11.72 4.45
N ILE A 23 -7.86 12.65 4.47
CA ILE A 23 -7.83 13.79 5.39
C ILE A 23 -7.85 13.32 6.85
N VAL A 24 -8.80 12.44 7.22
CA VAL A 24 -8.93 11.94 8.60
C VAL A 24 -7.69 11.13 9.01
N ILE A 25 -7.24 10.22 8.14
CA ILE A 25 -6.10 9.33 8.40
C ILE A 25 -4.82 10.14 8.58
N VAL A 26 -4.53 11.06 7.67
CA VAL A 26 -3.33 11.90 7.76
C VAL A 26 -3.38 12.77 9.02
N ASN A 27 -4.54 13.34 9.35
CA ASN A 27 -4.69 14.14 10.57
C ASN A 27 -4.40 13.34 11.85
N LYS A 28 -4.88 12.10 11.92
CA LYS A 28 -4.62 11.19 13.06
C LYS A 28 -3.14 10.80 13.16
N LEU A 29 -2.54 10.36 12.04
CA LEU A 29 -1.15 9.92 12.05
C LEU A 29 -0.17 11.06 12.32
N ARG A 30 -0.48 12.29 11.88
CA ARG A 30 0.31 13.48 12.22
C ARG A 30 0.32 13.81 13.72
N ARG A 31 -0.71 13.39 14.46
CA ARG A 31 -0.77 13.50 15.93
C ARG A 31 -0.01 12.37 16.64
N GLY A 32 0.54 11.41 15.89
CA GLY A 32 1.18 10.22 16.45
C GLY A 32 0.17 9.19 16.98
N GLU A 33 -1.12 9.35 16.66
CA GLU A 33 -2.18 8.46 17.13
C GLU A 33 -2.29 7.25 16.19
N ALA A 34 -2.06 6.07 16.75
CA ALA A 34 -2.39 4.81 16.09
C ALA A 34 -3.86 4.47 16.33
N PHE A 35 -4.55 3.96 15.30
CA PHE A 35 -5.98 3.71 15.38
C PHE A 35 -6.40 2.54 14.49
N LEU A 36 -7.58 2.00 14.78
CA LEU A 36 -8.18 0.95 13.97
C LEU A 36 -8.99 1.57 12.83
N MET A 37 -8.87 1.03 11.62
CA MET A 37 -9.74 1.33 10.48
C MET A 37 -10.49 0.06 10.09
N SER A 38 -11.80 0.13 9.87
CA SER A 38 -12.61 -1.03 9.50
C SER A 38 -13.64 -0.74 8.41
N TRP A 39 -13.97 -1.75 7.62
CA TRP A 39 -14.96 -1.68 6.54
C TRP A 39 -15.68 -3.02 6.39
N LYS A 40 -16.79 -3.00 5.65
CA LYS A 40 -17.52 -4.21 5.29
C LYS A 40 -16.93 -4.81 4.02
N ASP A 41 -16.62 -6.09 4.06
CA ASP A 41 -16.09 -6.78 2.90
C ASP A 41 -17.19 -7.04 1.89
N SER A 42 -16.80 -7.06 0.61
CA SER A 42 -17.74 -7.41 -0.45
C SER A 42 -18.21 -8.85 -0.40
N VAL A 43 -19.38 -9.09 -0.99
CA VAL A 43 -19.95 -10.43 -1.11
C VAL A 43 -18.97 -11.34 -1.83
N GLU A 44 -18.28 -10.82 -2.85
CA GLU A 44 -17.22 -11.52 -3.59
C GLU A 44 -15.99 -11.85 -2.72
N ALA A 45 -15.69 -11.04 -1.70
CA ALA A 45 -14.59 -11.26 -0.76
C ALA A 45 -14.99 -12.18 0.42
N GLY A 46 -16.19 -12.76 0.41
CA GLY A 46 -16.66 -13.71 1.42
C GLY A 46 -17.64 -13.15 2.44
N SER A 47 -18.16 -11.93 2.24
CA SER A 47 -19.16 -11.28 3.11
C SER A 47 -18.73 -11.26 4.59
N GLY A 48 -18.07 -10.18 5.01
CA GLY A 48 -17.57 -10.03 6.37
C GLY A 48 -17.28 -8.59 6.77
N ARG A 49 -16.45 -8.42 7.79
CA ARG A 49 -15.89 -7.13 8.19
C ARG A 49 -14.38 -7.30 8.33
N SER A 50 -13.63 -6.46 7.65
CA SER A 50 -12.19 -6.38 7.80
C SER A 50 -11.81 -5.14 8.60
N ALA A 51 -10.71 -5.26 9.34
CA ALA A 51 -10.15 -4.16 10.10
C ALA A 51 -8.62 -4.23 10.08
N ILE A 52 -7.98 -3.06 10.01
CA ILE A 52 -6.54 -2.90 10.06
C ILE A 52 -6.15 -1.92 11.15
N TRP A 53 -5.03 -2.21 11.79
CA TRP A 53 -4.39 -1.27 12.69
C TRP A 53 -3.45 -0.36 11.89
N MET A 54 -3.62 0.95 12.02
CA MET A 54 -2.80 1.94 11.32
C MET A 54 -1.87 2.65 12.30
N HIS A 55 -0.59 2.73 11.93
CA HIS A 55 0.48 3.29 12.76
C HIS A 55 1.29 4.35 11.99
N PRO A 56 1.71 5.47 12.61
CA PRO A 56 2.40 6.58 11.94
C PRO A 56 3.75 6.22 11.32
N GLN A 57 4.37 5.11 11.74
CA GLN A 57 5.67 4.66 11.22
C GLN A 57 5.55 3.69 10.02
N VAL A 58 4.34 3.34 9.60
CA VAL A 58 4.12 2.45 8.45
C VAL A 58 3.79 3.29 7.21
N LEU A 59 4.40 2.93 6.08
CA LEU A 59 4.13 3.61 4.82
C LEU A 59 2.67 3.40 4.40
N ILE A 60 1.98 4.51 4.15
CA ILE A 60 0.62 4.51 3.59
C ILE A 60 0.67 5.19 2.23
N TYR A 61 0.12 4.54 1.22
CA TYR A 61 0.06 5.06 -0.13
C TYR A 61 -1.39 5.22 -0.58
N PHE A 62 -1.75 6.43 -1.02
CA PHE A 62 -3.06 6.75 -1.57
C PHE A 62 -2.93 6.92 -3.07
N LYS A 63 -3.69 6.14 -3.84
CA LYS A 63 -3.78 6.25 -5.29
C LYS A 63 -5.18 6.70 -5.67
N PHE A 64 -5.26 7.79 -6.44
CA PHE A 64 -6.50 8.26 -7.04
C PHE A 64 -6.45 7.98 -8.53
N ASP A 65 -7.53 7.42 -9.09
CA ASP A 65 -7.60 7.21 -10.54
C ASP A 65 -8.16 8.47 -11.24
N GLY A 66 -8.92 9.29 -10.53
CA GLY A 66 -9.42 10.58 -11.03
C GLY A 66 -8.40 11.70 -10.94
N SER A 67 -8.40 12.61 -11.93
CA SER A 67 -7.55 13.81 -11.93
C SER A 67 -8.16 14.99 -11.17
N ARG A 68 -9.47 14.98 -10.92
CA ARG A 68 -10.19 16.07 -10.23
C ARG A 68 -10.31 15.78 -8.73
N VAL A 69 -9.93 16.74 -7.90
CA VAL A 69 -10.15 16.69 -6.46
C VAL A 69 -11.65 16.76 -6.17
N PRO A 70 -12.26 15.76 -5.49
CA PRO A 70 -13.66 15.80 -5.09
C PRO A 70 -13.96 16.96 -4.14
N VAL A 71 -15.17 17.52 -4.22
CA VAL A 71 -15.65 18.54 -3.26
C VAL A 71 -15.75 17.92 -1.87
N ILE A 72 -15.22 18.57 -0.84
CA ILE A 72 -15.25 18.05 0.53
C ILE A 72 -16.62 18.34 1.17
N ASN A 73 -17.21 17.33 1.78
CA ASN A 73 -18.38 17.47 2.64
C ASN A 73 -17.90 17.54 4.10
N GLU A 74 -17.98 18.73 4.70
CA GLU A 74 -17.48 18.97 6.06
C GLU A 74 -18.26 18.21 7.14
N THR A 75 -19.56 18.01 6.94
CA THR A 75 -20.40 17.26 7.89
C THR A 75 -19.96 15.82 7.94
N TRP A 76 -19.84 15.18 6.78
CA TRP A 76 -19.38 13.79 6.68
C TRP A 76 -17.92 13.62 7.13
N LEU A 77 -17.06 14.60 6.82
CA LEU A 77 -15.68 14.60 7.33
C LEU A 77 -15.63 14.60 8.86
N ARG A 78 -16.50 15.38 9.51
CA ARG A 78 -16.62 15.41 10.97
C ARG A 78 -17.11 14.07 11.52
N GLU A 79 -18.12 13.47 10.92
CA GLU A 79 -18.61 12.13 11.31
C GLU A 79 -17.52 11.06 11.22
N LEU A 80 -16.71 11.08 10.15
CA LEU A 80 -15.57 10.17 10.01
C LEU A 80 -14.49 10.43 11.07
N ALA A 81 -14.21 11.71 11.37
CA ALA A 81 -13.25 12.08 12.40
C ALA A 81 -13.73 11.63 13.80
N ASP A 82 -15.01 11.83 14.11
CA ASP A 82 -15.63 11.39 15.37
C ASP A 82 -15.62 9.86 15.46
N SER A 83 -15.90 9.15 14.36
CA SER A 83 -15.75 7.69 14.32
C SER A 83 -14.32 7.25 14.62
N ALA A 84 -13.32 7.95 14.08
CA ALA A 84 -11.90 7.63 14.30
C ALA A 84 -11.42 7.85 15.74
N GLU A 85 -12.15 8.64 16.53
CA GLU A 85 -11.91 8.82 17.97
C GLU A 85 -12.58 7.73 18.81
N SER A 86 -13.54 6.99 18.25
CA SER A 86 -14.29 5.98 18.97
C SER A 86 -13.47 4.69 19.23
N SER A 87 -13.90 3.91 20.22
CA SER A 87 -13.31 2.59 20.53
C SER A 87 -13.44 1.57 19.40
N ARG A 88 -14.35 1.78 18.43
CA ARG A 88 -14.52 0.93 17.25
C ARG A 88 -13.55 1.30 16.13
N GLY A 89 -12.87 2.45 16.26
CA GLY A 89 -12.00 3.03 15.24
C GLY A 89 -12.76 3.67 14.09
N LEU A 90 -12.01 4.10 13.08
CA LEU A 90 -12.55 4.68 11.85
C LEU A 90 -13.34 3.61 11.09
N VAL A 91 -14.66 3.76 11.04
CA VAL A 91 -15.53 2.95 10.19
C VAL A 91 -15.64 3.64 8.84
N VAL A 92 -15.22 2.94 7.78
CA VAL A 92 -15.39 3.47 6.43
C VAL A 92 -16.88 3.49 6.11
N THR A 93 -17.39 4.68 5.81
CA THR A 93 -18.74 4.90 5.28
C THR A 93 -18.62 5.67 3.97
N THR A 94 -19.71 5.73 3.21
CA THR A 94 -19.88 6.62 2.05
C THR A 94 -20.65 7.87 2.50
N GLU A 95 -20.69 8.91 1.66
CA GLU A 95 -21.50 10.11 1.94
C GLU A 95 -23.00 9.80 2.11
N ALA A 96 -23.50 8.74 1.45
CA ALA A 96 -24.88 8.29 1.61
C ALA A 96 -25.14 7.57 2.96
N GLY A 97 -24.11 7.42 3.80
CA GLY A 97 -24.19 6.70 5.08
C GLY A 97 -24.13 5.18 4.96
N ASP A 98 -24.02 4.63 3.75
CA ASP A 98 -23.80 3.19 3.55
C ASP A 98 -22.34 2.82 3.86
N VAL A 99 -22.15 1.62 4.40
CA VAL A 99 -20.82 1.02 4.59
C VAL A 99 -20.40 0.42 3.24
N PRO A 100 -19.41 1.02 2.55
CA PRO A 100 -19.03 0.55 1.24
C PRO A 100 -18.50 -0.86 1.34
N SER A 101 -18.83 -1.63 0.31
CA SER A 101 -18.43 -3.00 0.14
C SER A 101 -17.03 -3.02 -0.48
N LEU A 102 -15.99 -3.00 0.36
CA LEU A 102 -14.61 -2.92 -0.14
C LEU A 102 -14.03 -4.32 -0.33
N ALA A 103 -13.15 -4.45 -1.32
CA ALA A 103 -12.46 -5.70 -1.61
C ALA A 103 -10.97 -5.57 -1.20
N PRO A 104 -10.56 -6.15 -0.05
CA PRO A 104 -9.15 -6.24 0.29
C PRO A 104 -8.44 -7.16 -0.69
N ARG A 105 -7.32 -6.69 -1.23
CA ARG A 105 -6.41 -7.47 -2.08
C ARG A 105 -5.06 -7.50 -1.39
N LYS A 106 -4.47 -8.69 -1.26
CA LYS A 106 -3.04 -8.80 -0.95
C LYS A 106 -2.30 -8.12 -2.10
N TYR A 107 -1.43 -7.17 -1.78
CA TYR A 107 -0.48 -6.63 -2.73
C TYR A 107 0.41 -7.78 -3.18
N SER A 108 0.17 -8.27 -4.39
CA SER A 108 1.15 -9.09 -5.09
C SER A 108 2.35 -8.18 -5.31
N GLN A 109 3.41 -8.33 -4.51
CA GLN A 109 4.69 -7.72 -4.85
C GLN A 109 4.97 -8.06 -6.31
N PRO A 110 5.15 -7.09 -7.22
CA PRO A 110 5.75 -7.44 -8.49
C PRO A 110 7.11 -8.02 -8.10
N ARG A 111 7.28 -9.35 -8.29
CA ARG A 111 8.61 -9.96 -8.20
C ARG A 111 9.50 -9.06 -9.02
N GLY A 112 10.44 -8.37 -8.36
CA GLY A 112 11.37 -7.50 -9.05
C GLY A 112 11.84 -8.27 -10.26
N THR A 113 11.61 -7.73 -11.45
CA THR A 113 12.25 -8.28 -12.64
C THR A 113 13.72 -8.10 -12.34
N VAL A 114 14.37 -9.17 -11.88
CA VAL A 114 15.82 -9.24 -11.82
C VAL A 114 16.20 -9.14 -13.28
N ILE A 115 16.49 -7.92 -13.73
CA ILE A 115 17.19 -7.72 -14.98
C ILE A 115 18.56 -8.33 -14.70
N ALA A 116 18.71 -9.60 -15.07
CA ALA A 116 19.99 -10.28 -15.03
C ALA A 116 20.98 -9.37 -15.79
N PRO A 117 22.21 -9.18 -15.28
CA PRO A 117 23.23 -8.56 -16.09
C PRO A 117 23.34 -9.40 -17.35
N THR A 118 22.99 -8.82 -18.50
CA THR A 118 23.27 -9.41 -19.81
C THR A 118 24.78 -9.50 -19.91
N ASP A 119 25.31 -10.67 -19.56
CA ASP A 119 26.72 -10.97 -19.66
C ASP A 119 27.13 -10.85 -21.13
N GLY A 120 28.04 -9.91 -21.38
CA GLY A 120 28.53 -9.59 -22.71
C GLY A 120 29.31 -10.76 -23.28
N GLY A 121 28.64 -11.57 -24.11
CA GLY A 121 29.25 -12.63 -24.90
C GLY A 121 30.05 -12.09 -26.09
N GLY A 122 31.12 -11.34 -25.83
CA GLY A 122 32.14 -10.96 -26.81
C GLY A 122 33.33 -11.91 -26.73
N ARG A 123 33.26 -13.04 -27.45
CA ARG A 123 34.41 -13.90 -27.72
C ARG A 123 35.39 -13.13 -28.60
N ASP A 124 36.55 -12.76 -28.07
CA ASP A 124 37.73 -12.56 -28.91
C ASP A 124 38.84 -13.51 -28.46
N ARG A 125 39.17 -14.43 -29.38
CA ARG A 125 40.32 -15.31 -29.30
C ARG A 125 41.49 -14.53 -29.88
N THR A 126 42.49 -14.18 -29.09
CA THR A 126 43.84 -13.95 -29.61
C THR A 126 44.89 -14.43 -28.62
N THR A 127 45.73 -15.31 -29.15
CA THR A 127 46.92 -15.99 -28.63
C THR A 127 47.98 -15.07 -28.02
N ALA A 128 48.58 -15.52 -26.90
CA ALA A 128 50.04 -15.55 -26.62
C ALA A 128 50.25 -16.08 -25.18
N THR A 129 50.73 -17.31 -24.98
CA THR A 129 52.17 -17.64 -24.81
C THR A 129 52.80 -16.88 -23.63
N ARG A 130 53.03 -17.56 -22.48
CA ARG A 130 54.34 -18.08 -22.03
C ARG A 130 54.46 -18.27 -20.49
N VAL A 131 54.91 -19.48 -20.11
CA VAL A 131 55.83 -19.86 -19.00
C VAL A 131 55.34 -19.87 -17.52
N ARG A 132 55.17 -21.13 -17.05
CA ARG A 132 55.77 -21.79 -15.85
C ARG A 132 56.29 -20.93 -14.68
N ALA A 133 55.79 -21.25 -13.47
CA ALA A 133 56.51 -21.80 -12.29
C ALA A 133 55.50 -21.89 -11.12
N SER A 134 55.07 -23.06 -10.64
CA SER A 134 55.72 -23.97 -9.68
C SER A 134 55.87 -23.46 -8.24
N ALA A 135 55.61 -24.38 -7.29
CA ALA A 135 55.67 -24.34 -5.81
C ALA A 135 54.41 -23.77 -5.13
N GLU A 136 53.49 -24.54 -4.55
CA GLU A 136 53.58 -25.54 -3.46
C GLU A 136 54.28 -25.05 -2.18
N LEU A 137 53.56 -25.20 -1.07
CA LEU A 137 53.91 -25.32 0.37
C LEU A 137 53.10 -24.30 1.20
N SER A 138 51.97 -24.71 1.78
CA SER A 138 51.86 -25.34 3.11
C SER A 138 52.40 -24.46 4.23
N SER A 139 51.51 -23.74 4.94
CA SER A 139 51.07 -24.11 6.30
C SER A 139 50.06 -23.10 6.84
#